data_AF-A0A3D3VW77-F1
#
_entry.id   AF-A0A3D3VW77-F1
#
_cell.length_a   1.000
_cell.length_b   1.000
_cell.length_c   1.000
_cell.angle_alpha   90.00
_cell.angle_beta   90.00
_cell.angle_gamma   90.00
#
_symmetry.space_group_name_H-M   'P 1'
#
loop_
_entity.id
_entity.type
_entity.pdbx_description
1 polymer ?
#
loop_
_entity_poly.entity_id
_entity_poly.type
_entity_poly.pdbx_seq_one_letter_code
_entity_poly.pdbx_strand_id
1 'polypeptide(L)'
;MEVKSKLKNMDRKIKTEIAVGIILLIAVVIGGAVWFSSKEKTAPGNQVAINSFEECVEAGNPVMESYPRQCRTAEGQLFVEEIKENNDGTMCIQVIAYAKDPQTGECKEFPTPCAVPEGWEICENLSGDSE
;
A
#
# COMPACT_ATOMS: atom_id res chain seq x y z
N MET A 1 3.82 -17.63 82.96
CA MET A 1 3.70 -18.20 81.60
C MET A 1 2.72 -17.45 80.69
N GLU A 2 1.89 -16.53 81.20
CA GLU A 2 0.82 -15.87 80.43
C GLU A 2 1.27 -14.74 79.47
N VAL A 3 2.45 -14.14 79.69
CA VAL A 3 2.93 -13.02 78.86
C VAL A 3 3.38 -13.47 77.46
N LYS A 4 3.99 -14.67 77.36
CA LYS A 4 4.49 -15.20 76.08
C LYS A 4 3.38 -15.58 75.11
N SER A 5 2.21 -16.00 75.60
CA SER A 5 1.06 -16.34 74.76
C SER A 5 0.37 -15.09 74.21
N LYS A 6 0.34 -13.99 74.98
CA LYS A 6 -0.19 -12.69 74.54
C LYS A 6 0.64 -12.08 73.42
N LEU A 7 1.97 -12.11 73.52
CA LEU A 7 2.89 -11.62 72.48
C LEU A 7 2.74 -12.43 71.17
N LYS A 8 2.71 -13.77 71.25
CA LYS A 8 2.54 -14.62 70.06
C LYS A 8 1.18 -14.44 69.37
N ASN A 9 0.12 -14.20 70.14
CA ASN A 9 -1.21 -13.93 69.58
C ASN A 9 -1.29 -12.54 68.95
N MET A 10 -0.60 -11.55 69.53
CA MET A 10 -0.52 -10.20 69.01
C MET A 10 0.28 -10.13 67.70
N ASP A 11 1.42 -10.82 67.62
CA ASP A 11 2.21 -10.97 66.39
C ASP A 11 1.46 -11.73 65.29
N ARG A 12 0.71 -12.78 65.66
CA ARG A 12 -0.14 -13.53 64.71
C ARG A 12 -1.24 -12.65 64.15
N LYS A 13 -1.87 -11.83 65.00
CA LYS A 13 -2.93 -10.90 64.58
C LYS A 13 -2.39 -9.83 63.64
N ILE A 14 -1.27 -9.20 63.98
CA ILE A 14 -0.60 -8.19 63.15
C ILE A 14 -0.18 -8.77 61.79
N LYS A 15 0.42 -9.96 61.77
CA LYS A 15 0.79 -10.63 60.51
C LYS A 15 -0.41 -10.99 59.64
N THR A 16 -1.56 -11.33 60.26
CA THR A 16 -2.78 -11.66 59.54
C THR A 16 -3.39 -10.40 58.90
N GLU A 17 -3.46 -9.28 59.63
CA GLU A 17 -3.98 -8.01 59.10
C GLU A 17 -3.10 -7.46 57.95
N ILE A 18 -1.76 -7.50 58.10
CA ILE A 18 -0.83 -7.09 57.04
C ILE A 18 -0.97 -7.99 55.81
N ALA A 19 -1.12 -9.31 55.99
CA ALA A 19 -1.31 -10.25 54.89
C ALA A 19 -2.63 -9.99 54.15
N VAL A 20 -3.73 -9.73 54.86
CA VAL A 20 -5.03 -9.39 54.25
C VAL A 20 -4.92 -8.08 53.47
N GLY A 21 -4.25 -7.06 54.00
CA GLY A 21 -4.00 -5.80 53.31
C GLY A 21 -3.20 -5.97 52.01
N ILE A 22 -2.13 -6.76 52.03
CA ILE A 22 -1.31 -7.04 50.85
C ILE A 22 -2.12 -7.80 49.79
N ILE A 23 -2.91 -8.80 50.20
CA ILE A 23 -3.75 -9.58 49.27
C ILE A 23 -4.78 -8.68 48.59
N LEU A 24 -5.43 -7.76 49.32
CA LEU A 24 -6.38 -6.82 48.74
C LEU A 24 -5.71 -5.86 47.77
N LEU A 25 -4.52 -5.36 48.08
CA LEU A 25 -3.75 -4.48 47.20
C LEU A 25 -3.36 -5.19 45.89
N ILE A 26 -2.89 -6.44 45.99
CA ILE A 26 -2.55 -7.27 44.83
C ILE A 26 -3.80 -7.54 43.98
N ALA A 27 -4.95 -7.84 44.60
CA ALA A 27 -6.20 -8.06 43.87
C ALA A 27 -6.66 -6.82 43.09
N VAL A 28 -6.50 -5.62 43.65
CA VAL A 28 -6.81 -4.35 42.96
C VAL A 28 -5.85 -4.10 41.80
N VAL A 29 -4.55 -4.37 41.97
CA VAL A 29 -3.55 -4.21 40.90
C VAL A 29 -3.79 -5.20 39.76
N ILE A 30 -4.09 -6.46 40.08
CA ILE A 30 -4.41 -7.49 39.08
C ILE A 30 -5.72 -7.14 38.37
N GLY A 31 -6.77 -6.75 39.10
CA GLY A 31 -8.04 -6.33 38.51
C GLY A 31 -7.89 -5.11 37.60
N GLY A 32 -7.09 -4.12 38.02
CA GLY A 32 -6.76 -2.94 37.22
C GLY A 32 -5.96 -3.29 35.97
N ALA A 33 -4.96 -4.18 36.07
CA ALA A 33 -4.19 -4.65 34.92
C ALA A 33 -5.07 -5.43 33.92
N VAL A 34 -5.95 -6.32 34.38
CA VAL A 34 -6.88 -7.05 33.52
C VAL A 34 -7.87 -6.09 32.83
N TRP A 35 -8.40 -5.10 33.56
CA TRP A 35 -9.30 -4.09 33.00
C TRP A 35 -8.59 -3.19 31.97
N PHE A 36 -7.35 -2.79 32.27
CA PHE A 36 -6.52 -1.97 31.38
C PHE A 36 -6.11 -2.74 30.12
N SER A 37 -5.67 -4.00 30.25
CA SER A 37 -5.36 -4.87 29.11
C SER A 37 -6.58 -5.22 28.25
N SER A 38 -7.80 -5.02 28.76
CA SER A 38 -9.04 -5.25 28.01
C SER A 38 -9.49 -4.02 27.19
N LYS A 39 -8.83 -2.86 27.31
CA LYS A 39 -9.21 -1.63 26.58
C LYS A 39 -8.58 -1.47 25.20
N GLU A 40 -7.69 -2.37 24.77
CA GLU A 40 -6.90 -2.17 23.56
C GLU A 40 -6.82 -3.43 22.68
N LYS A 41 -7.94 -3.81 22.05
CA LYS A 41 -7.92 -4.56 20.77
C LYS A 41 -9.15 -4.22 19.92
N THR A 42 -9.38 -2.94 19.65
CA THR A 42 -10.04 -2.59 18.40
C THR A 42 -8.96 -2.69 17.33
N ALA A 43 -8.73 -3.90 16.82
CA ALA A 43 -8.03 -4.04 15.56
C ALA A 43 -8.78 -3.13 14.56
N PRO A 44 -8.10 -2.23 13.84
CA PRO A 44 -8.75 -1.51 12.76
C PRO A 44 -9.37 -2.59 11.88
N GLY A 45 -10.64 -2.38 11.50
CA GLY A 45 -11.40 -3.33 10.71
C GLY A 45 -10.58 -3.81 9.53
N ASN A 46 -10.92 -5.00 9.04
CA ASN A 46 -10.40 -5.70 7.88
C ASN A 46 -10.31 -4.82 6.61
N GLN A 47 -9.42 -3.84 6.62
CA GLN A 47 -9.01 -3.02 5.51
C GLN A 47 -7.94 -3.87 4.85
N VAL A 48 -8.30 -4.54 3.75
CA VAL A 48 -7.30 -5.11 2.85
C VAL A 48 -6.43 -3.93 2.45
N ALA A 49 -5.20 -3.88 2.97
CA ALA A 49 -4.28 -2.78 2.73
C ALA A 49 -3.78 -2.89 1.30
N ILE A 50 -4.57 -2.37 0.36
CA ILE A 50 -4.21 -2.29 -1.07
C ILE A 50 -3.00 -1.37 -1.17
N ASN A 51 -1.89 -1.90 -1.67
CA ASN A 51 -0.62 -1.20 -1.82
C ASN A 51 -0.15 -1.08 -3.27
N SER A 52 -0.84 -1.73 -4.21
CA SER A 52 -0.46 -1.78 -5.62
C SER A 52 -1.67 -1.66 -6.55
N PHE A 53 -1.38 -1.35 -7.82
CA PHE A 53 -2.39 -1.34 -8.88
C PHE A 53 -3.03 -2.72 -9.04
N GLU A 54 -2.24 -3.79 -9.13
CA GLU A 54 -2.73 -5.17 -9.22
C GLU A 54 -3.69 -5.52 -8.07
N GLU A 55 -3.31 -5.25 -6.82
CA GLU A 55 -4.19 -5.49 -5.67
C GLU A 55 -5.49 -4.68 -5.75
N CYS A 56 -5.44 -3.46 -6.27
CA CYS A 56 -6.62 -2.61 -6.46
C CYS A 56 -7.60 -3.24 -7.47
N VAL A 57 -7.09 -3.77 -8.59
CA VAL A 57 -7.91 -4.42 -9.62
C VAL A 57 -8.45 -5.77 -9.15
N GLU A 58 -7.63 -6.57 -8.47
CA GLU A 58 -8.04 -7.85 -7.89
C GLU A 58 -9.13 -7.67 -6.82
N ALA A 59 -9.11 -6.55 -6.10
CA ALA A 59 -10.17 -6.15 -5.19
C ALA A 59 -11.47 -5.69 -5.90
N GLY A 60 -11.50 -5.67 -7.24
CA GLY A 60 -12.68 -5.36 -8.05
C GLY A 60 -12.99 -3.87 -8.19
N ASN A 61 -12.01 -3.00 -7.89
CA ASN A 61 -12.18 -1.56 -8.05
C ASN A 61 -12.16 -1.14 -9.53
N PRO A 62 -12.81 -0.02 -9.90
CA PRO A 62 -12.83 0.47 -11.27
C PRO A 62 -11.43 0.91 -11.74
N VAL A 63 -11.06 0.41 -12.92
CA VAL A 63 -9.90 0.90 -13.69
C VAL A 63 -10.38 2.00 -14.63
N MET A 64 -9.64 3.10 -14.68
CA MET A 64 -9.92 4.26 -15.52
C MET A 64 -9.34 4.04 -16.92
N GLU A 65 -10.05 4.55 -17.93
CA GLU A 65 -9.66 4.56 -19.35
C GLU A 65 -8.55 5.60 -19.63
N SER A 66 -7.43 5.50 -18.90
CA SER A 66 -6.26 6.37 -19.01
C SER A 66 -4.99 5.55 -19.26
N TYR A 67 -3.98 6.17 -19.86
CA TYR A 67 -2.62 5.63 -19.91
C TYR A 67 -1.62 6.56 -19.19
N PRO A 68 -0.84 6.06 -18.21
CA PRO A 68 -0.90 4.71 -17.63
C PRO A 68 -2.26 4.38 -17.02
N ARG A 69 -2.58 3.09 -16.89
CA ARG A 69 -3.85 2.67 -16.27
C ARG A 69 -3.88 3.13 -14.82
N GLN A 70 -5.07 3.53 -14.35
CA GLN A 70 -5.27 3.99 -12.97
C GLN A 70 -6.43 3.22 -12.35
N CYS A 71 -6.30 2.79 -11.11
CA CYS A 71 -7.34 2.11 -10.35
C CYS A 71 -7.72 2.94 -9.12
N ARG A 72 -9.02 3.13 -8.86
CA ARG A 72 -9.50 3.98 -7.76
C ARG A 72 -10.39 3.20 -6.79
N THR A 73 -10.05 3.24 -5.51
CA THR A 73 -10.86 2.58 -4.47
C THR A 73 -12.14 3.34 -4.14
N ALA A 74 -13.08 2.69 -3.45
CA ALA A 74 -14.31 3.33 -2.96
C ALA A 74 -14.02 4.49 -2.00
N GLU A 75 -12.93 4.41 -1.24
CA GLU A 75 -12.43 5.45 -0.32
C GLU A 75 -11.72 6.58 -1.07
N GLY A 76 -11.48 6.41 -2.37
CA GLY A 76 -10.88 7.41 -3.24
C GLY A 76 -9.36 7.35 -3.35
N GLN A 77 -8.71 6.29 -2.84
CA GLN A 77 -7.28 6.07 -3.04
C GLN A 77 -7.01 5.74 -4.52
N LEU A 78 -5.93 6.27 -5.07
CA LEU A 78 -5.56 6.10 -6.48
C LEU A 78 -4.26 5.31 -6.58
N PHE A 79 -4.27 4.26 -7.39
CA PHE A 79 -3.12 3.43 -7.72
C PHE A 79 -2.85 3.52 -9.22
N VAL A 80 -1.62 3.87 -9.60
CA VAL A 80 -1.21 4.04 -11.00
C VAL A 80 -0.33 2.87 -11.40
N GLU A 81 -0.55 2.31 -12.59
CA GLU A 81 0.29 1.24 -13.14
C GLU A 81 1.72 1.73 -13.38
N GLU A 82 2.71 0.97 -12.89
CA GLU A 82 4.13 1.24 -13.14
C GLU A 82 4.50 0.83 -14.56
N ILE A 83 4.68 1.81 -15.45
CA ILE A 83 5.21 1.58 -16.79
C ILE A 83 6.74 1.51 -16.70
N LYS A 84 7.33 0.39 -17.12
CA LYS A 84 8.77 0.29 -17.32
C LYS A 84 9.15 1.18 -18.51
N GLU A 85 9.65 2.38 -18.23
CA GLU A 85 10.26 3.21 -19.27
C GLU A 85 11.49 2.49 -19.84
N ASN A 86 11.55 2.41 -21.17
CA ASN A 86 12.85 2.19 -21.81
C ASN A 86 13.65 3.48 -21.59
N ASN A 87 14.88 3.37 -21.06
CA ASN A 87 15.72 4.46 -20.54
C ASN A 87 16.16 5.53 -21.57
N ASP A 88 15.37 5.88 -22.57
CA ASP A 88 15.65 6.99 -23.48
C ASP A 88 14.83 8.27 -23.15
N GLY A 89 13.83 8.18 -22.26
CA GLY A 89 13.03 9.35 -21.83
C GLY A 89 12.19 9.98 -22.95
N THR A 90 12.10 9.34 -24.13
CA THR A 90 11.34 9.83 -25.28
C THR A 90 9.92 9.25 -25.22
N MET A 91 8.92 10.11 -25.03
CA MET A 91 7.53 9.72 -25.25
C MET A 91 7.29 9.46 -26.74
N CYS A 92 7.29 8.19 -27.12
CA CYS A 92 6.98 7.77 -28.47
C CYS A 92 5.47 7.61 -28.65
N ILE A 93 4.92 8.32 -29.64
CA ILE A 93 3.53 8.12 -30.05
C ILE A 93 3.42 6.75 -30.74
N GLN A 94 2.38 5.97 -30.41
CA GLN A 94 2.12 4.66 -31.03
C GLN A 94 1.27 4.80 -32.30
N VAL A 95 1.84 5.45 -33.33
CA VAL A 95 1.22 5.58 -34.65
C VAL A 95 2.22 5.16 -35.73
N ILE A 96 1.73 4.59 -36.83
CA ILE A 96 2.57 4.23 -37.97
C ILE A 96 3.08 5.54 -38.59
N ALA A 97 4.40 5.69 -38.69
CA ALA A 97 5.05 6.80 -39.35
C ALA A 97 5.54 6.36 -40.73
N TYR A 98 5.35 7.20 -41.74
CA TYR A 98 5.88 6.98 -43.09
C TYR A 98 7.01 7.96 -43.34
N ALA A 99 8.21 7.44 -43.62
CA ALA A 99 9.39 8.27 -43.83
C ALA A 99 10.19 7.83 -45.05
N LYS A 100 10.78 8.80 -45.75
CA LYS A 100 11.54 8.64 -46.98
C LYS A 100 13.03 8.58 -46.68
N ASP A 101 13.66 7.54 -47.22
CA ASP A 101 15.10 7.38 -47.18
C ASP A 101 15.78 8.47 -48.06
N PRO A 102 16.66 9.32 -47.51
CA PRO A 102 17.32 10.37 -48.29
C PRO A 102 18.34 9.81 -49.31
N GLN A 103 18.79 8.56 -49.16
CA GLN A 103 19.76 7.94 -50.07
C GLN A 103 19.06 7.27 -51.27
N THR A 104 17.95 6.58 -51.02
CA THR A 104 17.26 5.78 -52.04
C THR A 104 15.98 6.43 -52.57
N GLY A 105 15.41 7.37 -51.81
CA GLY A 105 14.13 8.01 -52.11
C GLY A 105 12.90 7.14 -51.80
N GLU A 106 13.09 5.96 -51.21
CA GLU A 106 12.04 5.01 -50.87
C GLU A 106 11.29 5.41 -49.59
N CYS A 107 9.96 5.44 -49.63
CA CYS A 107 9.13 5.62 -48.43
C CYS A 107 8.94 4.27 -47.72
N LYS A 108 9.19 4.23 -46.41
CA LYS A 108 9.01 3.03 -45.57
C LYS A 108 8.08 3.33 -44.41
N GLU A 109 7.38 2.28 -43.98
CA GLU A 109 6.57 2.30 -42.77
C GLU A 109 7.41 2.00 -41.54
N PHE A 110 7.13 2.73 -40.46
CA PHE A 110 7.75 2.58 -39.16
C PHE A 110 6.67 2.41 -38.10
N PRO A 111 6.83 1.46 -37.16
CA PRO A 111 5.79 1.17 -36.17
C PRO A 111 5.51 2.34 -35.21
N THR A 112 6.49 3.24 -35.04
CA THR A 112 6.37 4.48 -34.25
C THR A 112 7.20 5.59 -34.91
N PRO A 113 6.89 6.89 -34.69
CA PRO A 113 7.72 7.99 -35.18
C PRO A 113 9.16 7.97 -34.62
N CYS A 114 9.38 7.36 -33.45
CA CYS A 114 10.72 7.20 -32.87
C CYS A 114 11.58 6.16 -33.59
N ALA A 115 10.95 5.22 -34.31
CA ALA A 115 11.69 4.24 -35.09
C ALA A 115 12.21 4.82 -36.42
N VAL A 116 11.79 6.04 -36.77
CA VAL A 116 12.27 6.75 -37.97
C VAL A 116 13.72 7.22 -37.73
N PRO A 117 14.70 6.83 -38.57
CA PRO A 117 16.06 7.29 -38.42
C PRO A 117 16.19 8.81 -38.59
N GLU A 118 17.16 9.40 -37.89
CA GLU A 118 17.43 10.83 -37.99
C GLU A 118 17.76 11.24 -39.44
N GLY A 119 17.17 12.35 -39.89
CA GLY A 119 17.39 12.91 -41.22
C GLY A 119 16.51 12.32 -42.34
N TRP A 120 15.57 11.43 -42.04
CA TRP A 120 14.56 10.97 -43.00
C TRP A 120 13.42 11.99 -43.13
N GLU A 121 12.90 12.15 -44.35
CA GLU A 121 11.81 13.10 -44.64
C GLU A 121 10.44 12.46 -44.41
N ILE A 122 9.43 13.21 -43.97
CA ILE A 122 8.07 12.70 -43.80
C ILE A 122 7.42 12.48 -45.17
N CYS A 123 6.84 11.30 -45.41
CA CYS A 123 6.02 11.07 -46.61
C CYS A 123 4.57 11.55 -46.32
N GLU A 124 4.10 12.60 -47.02
CA GLU A 124 2.78 13.21 -46.77
C GLU A 124 1.57 12.39 -47.29
N ASN A 125 1.79 11.24 -47.94
CA ASN A 125 0.72 10.48 -48.59
C ASN A 125 0.03 9.53 -47.60
N LEU A 126 -0.68 10.08 -46.62
CA LEU A 126 -1.53 9.36 -45.67
C LEU A 126 -3.02 9.36 -46.04
N SER A 127 -3.37 9.72 -47.27
CA SER A 127 -4.74 9.60 -47.77
C SER A 127 -4.76 9.09 -49.20
N GLY A 128 -4.59 7.77 -49.33
CA GLY A 128 -4.99 6.96 -50.49
C GLY A 128 -5.12 7.70 -51.82
N ASP A 129 -4.00 7.88 -52.50
CA ASP A 129 -4.01 8.01 -53.96
C ASP A 129 -3.84 6.60 -54.53
N SER A 130 -4.97 5.90 -54.65
CA SER A 130 -5.10 4.87 -55.66
C SER A 130 -5.20 5.57 -57.00
N GLU A 131 -4.10 5.60 -57.75
CA GLU A 131 -4.13 5.83 -59.20
C GLU A 131 -4.62 4.57 -59.93
#